data_AF-A0A3C0VF50-F1
#
_entry.id   AF-A0A3C0VF50-F1
#
_cell.length_a   1.000
_cell.length_b   1.000
_cell.length_c   1.000
_cell.angle_alpha   90.00
_cell.angle_beta   90.00
_cell.angle_gamma   90.00
#
_symmetry.space_group_name_H-M   'P 1'
#
loop_
_entity.id
_entity.type
_entity.pdbx_description
1 polymer ?
#
loop_
_entity_poly.entity_id
_entity_poly.type
_entity_poly.pdbx_seq_one_letter_code
_entity_poly.pdbx_strand_id
1 'polypeptide(L)'
;MTAAPEAPRGAVWRAAGVFAAAAVAATWPLAPRLATHLPAGANDLFQNVWNLWWWKKALLDLGATPFWTPYLYAPEGLDLTFHTHSPLTMLMTLPVNALLGPVAAYNAAVLLAVALCGL
;
A
#
# COMPACT_ATOMS: atom_id res chain seq x y z
N MET A 1 23.47 -9.09 31.15
CA MET A 1 22.75 -8.57 29.97
C MET A 1 23.51 -7.35 29.46
N THR A 2 24.41 -7.54 28.50
CA THR A 2 25.12 -6.44 27.83
C THR A 2 24.21 -5.88 26.74
N ALA A 3 23.95 -4.58 26.77
CA ALA A 3 23.17 -3.90 25.72
C ALA A 3 23.88 -4.06 24.37
N ALA A 4 23.13 -4.42 23.32
CA ALA A 4 23.67 -4.46 21.97
C ALA A 4 24.14 -3.05 21.57
N PRO A 5 25.27 -2.91 20.85
CA PRO A 5 25.75 -1.61 20.40
C PRO A 5 24.71 -0.97 19.47
N GLU A 6 24.27 0.25 19.79
CA GLU A 6 23.40 1.02 18.92
C GLU A 6 24.10 1.28 17.59
N ALA A 7 23.47 0.87 16.48
CA ALA A 7 23.98 1.18 15.16
C ALA A 7 24.05 2.71 14.98
N PRO A 8 25.13 3.26 14.42
CA PRO A 8 25.23 4.69 14.18
C PRO A 8 24.05 5.11 13.29
N ARG A 9 23.38 6.22 13.63
CA ARG A 9 22.19 6.73 12.91
C ARG A 9 22.35 6.79 11.38
N GLY A 10 23.58 6.99 10.89
CA GLY A 10 23.89 6.97 9.45
C GLY A 10 23.81 5.60 8.78
N ALA A 11 23.89 4.49 9.53
CA ALA A 11 23.76 3.13 9.01
C ALA A 11 22.31 2.80 8.61
N VAL A 12 21.33 3.24 9.40
CA VAL A 12 19.90 3.04 9.12
C VAL A 12 19.51 3.73 7.81
N TRP A 13 19.90 4.99 7.62
CA TRP A 13 19.61 5.71 6.39
C TRP A 13 20.28 5.11 5.15
N ARG A 14 21.48 4.53 5.31
CA ARG A 14 22.16 3.80 4.23
C ARG A 14 21.42 2.51 3.89
N ALA A 15 20.98 1.75 4.89
CA ALA A 15 20.19 0.54 4.68
C ALA A 15 18.86 0.89 3.97
N ALA A 16 18.12 1.87 4.46
CA ALA A 16 16.90 2.37 3.81
C ALA A 16 17.14 2.76 2.34
N GLY A 17 18.25 3.46 2.05
CA GLY A 17 18.63 3.80 0.67
C GLY A 17 18.90 2.57 -0.21
N VAL A 18 19.60 1.57 0.31
CA VAL A 18 19.87 0.31 -0.41
C VAL A 18 18.58 -0.45 -0.69
N PHE A 19 17.71 -0.58 0.30
CA PHE A 19 16.42 -1.27 0.14
C PHE A 19 15.48 -0.52 -0.81
N ALA A 20 15.47 0.82 -0.79
CA ALA A 20 14.73 1.62 -1.76
C ALA A 20 15.24 1.43 -3.19
N ALA A 21 16.56 1.42 -3.39
CA ALA A 21 17.16 1.16 -4.69
C ALA A 21 16.85 -0.27 -5.17
N ALA A 22 16.92 -1.25 -4.28
CA ALA A 22 16.55 -2.64 -4.57
C ALA A 22 15.06 -2.77 -4.95
N ALA A 23 14.17 -2.05 -4.26
CA ALA A 23 12.74 -2.01 -4.58
C ALA A 23 12.49 -1.52 -6.01
N VAL A 24 13.13 -0.42 -6.41
CA VAL A 24 13.01 0.13 -7.76
C VAL A 24 13.61 -0.82 -8.80
N ALA A 25 14.79 -1.38 -8.54
CA ALA A 25 15.46 -2.28 -9.46
C ALA A 25 14.67 -3.59 -9.67
N ALA A 26 14.17 -4.19 -8.59
CA ALA A 26 13.44 -5.45 -8.63
C ALA A 26 12.04 -5.31 -9.28
N THR A 27 11.46 -4.11 -9.24
CA THR A 27 10.13 -3.84 -9.80
C THR A 27 10.17 -3.07 -11.10
N TRP A 28 11.34 -2.79 -11.68
CA TRP A 28 11.44 -2.03 -12.93
C TRP A 28 10.58 -2.67 -14.05
N PRO A 29 9.73 -1.92 -14.78
CA PRO A 29 9.63 -0.45 -14.85
C PRO A 29 8.48 0.17 -14.03
N LEU A 30 8.20 -0.32 -12.82
CA LEU A 30 7.06 0.15 -12.01
C LEU A 30 7.14 1.62 -11.61
N ALA A 31 8.32 2.08 -11.17
CA ALA A 31 8.52 3.46 -10.72
C ALA A 31 8.11 4.52 -11.78
N PRO A 32 8.52 4.44 -13.07
CA PRO A 32 8.05 5.36 -14.10
C PRO A 32 6.60 5.12 -14.56
N ARG A 33 5.98 3.99 -14.18
CA ARG A 33 4.62 3.61 -14.59
C ARG A 33 3.64 3.54 -13.41
N LEU A 34 3.92 4.33 -12.36
CA LEU A 34 3.27 4.23 -11.06
C LEU A 34 1.75 4.27 -11.15
N ALA A 35 1.15 5.14 -11.97
CA ALA A 35 -0.31 5.27 -12.07
C ALA A 35 -0.95 4.48 -13.21
N THR A 36 -0.15 3.85 -14.08
CA THR A 36 -0.65 3.34 -15.38
C THR A 36 -0.56 1.83 -15.54
N HIS A 37 0.30 1.16 -14.79
CA HIS A 37 0.51 -0.28 -14.92
C HIS A 37 0.50 -0.96 -13.55
N LEU A 38 0.13 -2.24 -13.53
CA LEU A 38 0.17 -3.08 -12.34
C LEU A 38 1.27 -4.15 -12.52
N PRO A 39 2.01 -4.50 -11.47
CA PRO A 39 3.21 -5.34 -11.58
C PRO A 39 2.93 -6.85 -11.76
N ALA A 40 1.68 -7.30 -11.67
CA ALA A 40 1.32 -8.71 -11.73
C ALA A 40 0.00 -8.98 -12.50
N GLY A 41 -0.29 -10.27 -12.72
CA GLY A 41 -1.46 -10.76 -13.46
C GLY A 41 -2.80 -10.67 -12.70
N ALA A 42 -3.87 -11.10 -13.38
CA ALA A 42 -5.28 -10.87 -13.05
C ALA A 42 -5.87 -11.69 -11.86
N ASN A 43 -5.17 -11.74 -10.73
CA ASN A 43 -5.61 -12.48 -9.53
C ASN A 43 -5.98 -11.50 -8.38
N ASP A 44 -5.53 -11.79 -7.16
CA ASP A 44 -5.76 -11.01 -5.93
C ASP A 44 -5.35 -9.54 -6.02
N LEU A 45 -4.53 -9.19 -7.02
CA LEU A 45 -4.11 -7.83 -7.28
C LEU A 45 -5.30 -6.89 -7.47
N PHE A 46 -6.32 -7.28 -8.24
CA PHE A 46 -7.47 -6.40 -8.49
C PHE A 46 -8.31 -6.19 -7.22
N GLN A 47 -8.42 -7.21 -6.37
CA GLN A 47 -9.05 -7.07 -5.06
C GLN A 47 -8.29 -6.07 -4.18
N ASN A 48 -6.95 -6.09 -4.19
CA ASN A 48 -6.15 -5.14 -3.44
C ASN A 48 -6.28 -3.70 -3.97
N VAL A 49 -6.33 -3.51 -5.29
CA VAL A 49 -6.58 -2.20 -5.91
C VAL A 49 -8.00 -1.70 -5.56
N TRP A 50 -8.99 -2.59 -5.56
CA TRP A 50 -10.35 -2.26 -5.14
C TRP A 50 -10.39 -1.88 -3.65
N ASN A 51 -9.66 -2.60 -2.78
CA ASN A 51 -9.54 -2.27 -1.36
C ASN A 51 -8.97 -0.87 -1.16
N LEU A 52 -7.91 -0.51 -1.88
CA LEU A 52 -7.34 0.83 -1.84
C LEU A 52 -8.38 1.87 -2.25
N TRP A 53 -9.03 1.67 -3.40
CA TRP A 53 -10.10 2.57 -3.85
C TRP A 53 -11.22 2.71 -2.80
N TRP A 54 -11.67 1.59 -2.23
CA TRP A 54 -12.76 1.56 -1.25
C TRP A 54 -12.38 2.29 0.04
N TRP A 55 -11.16 2.09 0.54
CA TRP A 55 -10.68 2.80 1.72
C TRP A 55 -10.65 4.32 1.52
N LYS A 56 -10.19 4.78 0.34
CA LYS A 56 -10.27 6.20 0.00
C LYS A 56 -11.72 6.67 -0.09
N LYS A 57 -12.59 5.91 -0.77
CA LYS A 57 -14.01 6.24 -0.96
C LYS A 57 -14.74 6.35 0.38
N ALA A 58 -14.61 5.33 1.23
CA ALA A 58 -15.23 5.26 2.54
C ALA A 58 -14.78 6.42 3.44
N LEU A 59 -13.46 6.59 3.61
CA LEU A 59 -12.91 7.56 4.56
C LEU A 59 -13.04 9.01 4.08
N LEU A 60 -12.74 9.29 2.81
CA LEU A 60 -12.64 10.66 2.31
C LEU A 60 -13.90 11.16 1.61
N ASP A 61 -14.63 10.29 0.91
CA ASP A 61 -15.79 10.73 0.13
C ASP A 61 -17.12 10.50 0.86
N LEU A 62 -17.21 9.44 1.68
CA LEU A 62 -18.46 9.04 2.36
C LEU A 62 -18.44 9.33 3.87
N GLY A 63 -17.28 9.52 4.48
CA GLY A 63 -17.15 9.63 5.94
C GLY A 63 -17.61 8.38 6.69
N ALA A 64 -17.46 7.20 6.07
CA ALA A 64 -17.94 5.92 6.56
C ALA A 64 -16.78 5.01 6.99
N THR A 65 -17.11 4.01 7.80
CA THR A 65 -16.16 2.93 8.13
C THR A 65 -15.83 2.12 6.87
N PRO A 66 -14.54 1.81 6.61
CA PRO A 66 -14.15 0.98 5.46
C PRO A 66 -14.51 -0.49 5.65
N PHE A 67 -14.95 -0.91 6.84
CA PHE A 67 -15.27 -2.31 7.17
C PHE A 67 -16.67 -2.76 6.76
N TRP A 68 -17.45 -1.92 6.08
CA TRP A 68 -18.72 -2.34 5.47
C TRP A 68 -18.85 -1.66 4.11
N THR A 69 -19.36 -2.35 3.09
CA THR A 69 -19.54 -1.77 1.75
C THR A 69 -20.94 -2.01 1.19
N PRO A 70 -21.60 -0.99 0.60
CA PRO A 70 -22.82 -1.18 -0.17
C PRO A 70 -22.56 -1.57 -1.63
N TYR A 71 -21.29 -1.59 -2.08
CA TYR A 71 -20.94 -1.77 -3.49
C TYR A 71 -20.82 -3.24 -3.92
N LEU A 72 -20.91 -4.17 -2.98
CA LEU A 72 -20.88 -5.61 -3.22
C LEU A 72 -22.14 -6.23 -2.61
N TYR A 73 -22.68 -7.26 -3.25
CA TYR A 73 -23.86 -8.00 -2.77
C TYR A 73 -25.06 -7.08 -2.44
N ALA A 74 -25.39 -6.18 -3.37
CA ALA A 74 -26.58 -5.34 -3.24
C ALA A 74 -27.87 -6.19 -3.25
N PRO A 75 -28.92 -5.78 -2.50
CA PRO A 75 -29.03 -4.54 -1.74
C PRO A 75 -28.44 -4.58 -0.32
N GLU A 76 -28.12 -5.75 0.23
CA GLU A 76 -27.73 -5.91 1.64
C GLU A 76 -26.33 -5.34 1.95
N GLY A 77 -25.42 -5.35 0.97
CA GLY A 77 -24.03 -4.98 1.17
C GLY A 77 -23.20 -6.14 1.72
N LEU A 78 -21.98 -5.83 2.13
CA LEU A 78 -21.05 -6.82 2.68
C LEU A 78 -20.27 -6.25 3.86
N ASP A 79 -20.22 -7.01 4.95
CA ASP A 79 -19.29 -6.78 6.06
C ASP A 79 -17.88 -7.24 5.65
N LEU A 80 -16.93 -6.31 5.74
CA LEU A 80 -15.54 -6.47 5.38
C LEU A 80 -14.62 -6.58 6.60
N THR A 81 -15.16 -6.73 7.81
CA THR A 81 -14.37 -6.83 9.06
C THR A 81 -13.36 -7.98 9.00
N PHE A 82 -13.74 -9.11 8.39
CA PHE A 82 -12.85 -10.28 8.19
C PHE A 82 -12.28 -10.37 6.76
N HIS A 83 -12.47 -9.32 5.95
CA HIS A 83 -11.86 -9.24 4.63
C HIS A 83 -10.36 -9.01 4.75
N THR A 84 -9.58 -9.46 3.76
CA THR A 84 -8.11 -9.39 3.73
C THR A 84 -7.60 -7.98 3.44
N HIS A 85 -7.97 -7.03 4.29
CA HIS A 85 -7.46 -5.67 4.27
C HIS A 85 -6.09 -5.58 4.94
N SER A 86 -5.29 -4.59 4.51
CA SER A 86 -4.11 -4.13 5.24
C SER A 86 -4.31 -2.67 5.67
N PRO A 87 -5.04 -2.40 6.78
CA PRO A 87 -5.37 -1.03 7.21
C PRO A 87 -4.18 -0.08 7.24
N LEU A 88 -3.04 -0.54 7.76
CA LEU A 88 -1.84 0.27 7.83
C LEU A 88 -1.35 0.67 6.44
N THR A 89 -1.27 -0.28 5.51
CA THR A 89 -0.87 0.00 4.12
C THR A 89 -1.87 0.94 3.44
N MET A 90 -3.18 0.74 3.65
CA MET A 90 -4.23 1.57 3.07
C MET A 90 -4.11 3.03 3.58
N LEU A 91 -3.84 3.22 4.87
CA LEU A 91 -3.65 4.54 5.46
C LEU A 91 -2.32 5.20 5.02
N MET A 92 -1.22 4.45 4.99
CA MET A 92 0.09 4.97 4.54
C MET A 92 0.06 5.43 3.09
N THR A 93 -0.69 4.74 2.23
CA THR A 93 -0.81 5.08 0.80
C THR A 93 -2.01 5.96 0.49
N LEU A 94 -2.82 6.33 1.48
CA LEU A 94 -4.00 7.17 1.29
C LEU A 94 -3.68 8.51 0.61
N PRO A 95 -2.59 9.23 0.94
CA PRO A 95 -2.25 10.46 0.22
C PRO A 95 -1.97 10.22 -1.27
N VAL A 96 -1.24 9.14 -1.59
CA VAL A 96 -0.96 8.76 -2.99
C VAL A 96 -2.25 8.38 -3.70
N ASN A 97 -3.14 7.64 -3.03
CA ASN A 97 -4.42 7.24 -3.57
C ASN A 97 -5.33 8.43 -3.86
N ALA A 98 -5.39 9.39 -2.94
CA ALA A 98 -6.20 10.60 -3.10
C ALA A 98 -5.73 11.48 -4.28
N LEU A 99 -4.42 11.51 -4.54
CA LEU A 99 -3.81 12.38 -5.56
C LEU A 99 -3.66 11.72 -6.93
N LEU A 100 -3.28 10.44 -6.95
CA LEU A 100 -2.85 9.71 -8.14
C LEU A 100 -3.67 8.44 -8.42
N GLY A 101 -4.62 8.13 -7.55
CA GLY A 101 -5.53 6.99 -7.69
C GLY A 101 -5.00 5.67 -7.13
N PRO A 102 -5.85 4.62 -7.15
CA PRO A 102 -5.59 3.36 -6.45
C PRO A 102 -4.47 2.54 -7.08
N VAL A 103 -4.23 2.67 -8.40
CA VAL A 103 -3.11 2.02 -9.09
C VAL A 103 -1.78 2.57 -8.57
N ALA A 104 -1.66 3.90 -8.49
CA ALA A 104 -0.49 4.55 -7.93
C ALA A 104 -0.28 4.19 -6.46
N ALA A 105 -1.36 4.13 -5.68
CA ALA A 105 -1.31 3.73 -4.29
C ALA A 105 -0.82 2.28 -4.12
N TYR A 106 -1.29 1.35 -4.95
CA TYR A 106 -0.85 -0.04 -4.93
C TYR A 106 0.64 -0.15 -5.24
N ASN A 107 1.11 0.54 -6.28
CA ASN A 107 2.52 0.51 -6.65
C ASN A 107 3.41 1.20 -5.61
N ALA A 108 2.92 2.28 -4.99
CA ALA A 108 3.59 2.89 -3.85
C ALA A 108 3.68 1.92 -2.67
N ALA A 109 2.62 1.15 -2.38
CA ALA A 109 2.65 0.12 -1.33
C ALA A 109 3.72 -0.94 -1.60
N VAL A 110 3.84 -1.41 -2.85
CA VAL A 110 4.87 -2.39 -3.24
C VAL A 110 6.28 -1.82 -3.02
N LEU A 111 6.54 -0.59 -3.46
CA LEU A 111 7.85 0.05 -3.30
C LEU A 111 8.16 0.31 -1.81
N LEU A 112 7.19 0.82 -1.05
CA LEU A 112 7.34 1.09 0.38
C LEU A 112 7.56 -0.19 1.18
N ALA A 113 6.86 -1.28 0.86
CA ALA A 113 7.01 -2.54 1.58
C ALA A 113 8.46 -3.03 1.60
N VAL A 114 9.17 -2.92 0.46
CA VAL A 114 10.58 -3.30 0.35
C VAL A 114 11.49 -2.22 0.94
N ALA A 115 11.23 -0.94 0.67
CA ALA A 115 12.07 0.15 1.16
C ALA A 115 12.11 0.23 2.71
N LEU A 116 10.96 0.00 3.35
CA LEU A 116 10.82 0.04 4.81
C LEU A 116 11.52 -1.15 5.51
N CYS A 117 11.90 -2.21 4.81
CA CYS A 117 12.72 -3.28 5.39
C CYS A 117 14.14 -2.85 5.77
N GLY A 118 14.60 -1.68 5.27
CA GLY A 118 15.90 -1.10 5.63
C GLY A 118 15.86 -0.12 6.81
N LEU A 119 14.71 0.04 7.47
CA LEU A 119 14.50 0.92 8.64
C LEU A 119 14.51 0.15 9.97
#